data_AF-A0A1H3N5Y2-F1
#
_entry.id   AF-A0A1H3N5Y2-F1
#
_cell.length_a   1.000
_cell.length_b   1.000
_cell.length_c   1.000
_cell.angle_alpha   90.00
_cell.angle_beta   90.00
_cell.angle_gamma   90.00
#
_symmetry.space_group_name_H-M   'P 1'
#
loop_
_entity.id
_entity.type
_entity.pdbx_description
1 polymer ?
#
loop_
_entity_poly.entity_id
_entity_poly.type
_entity_poly.pdbx_seq_one_letter_code
_entity_poly.pdbx_strand_id
1 'polypeptide(L)'
;MGFEQRKQERQALVQHLLAQDWNVFGTLKFVNGRTIGRNTADKLLRSYWNKIDRVIYGKAAERQNTRVPRWCFAHEGSDHENFHVHFVMPSPLQDTEHMCCVLNAVWAQHHAQTAPLAKNWIMPVQERGAVTSYVTHEYWRMGSDTISDNLSWNAEHSNPQPQHALNEHYTQQQTQRITGAASPLWLQQAQQALNTQQAQYEASGDLQIVERG
;
A
#
# COMPACT_ATOMS: atom_id res chain seq x y z
N MET A 1 -28.50 3.87 5.67
CA MET A 1 -28.02 3.14 4.47
C MET A 1 -28.32 1.65 4.71
N GLY A 2 -29.04 0.99 3.81
CA GLY A 2 -29.49 -0.39 4.02
C GLY A 2 -28.36 -1.43 3.86
N PHE A 3 -28.49 -2.57 4.52
CA PHE A 3 -27.55 -3.69 4.40
C PHE A 3 -27.34 -4.13 2.93
N GLU A 4 -28.43 -4.22 2.16
CA GLU A 4 -28.37 -4.57 0.73
C GLU A 4 -27.64 -3.54 -0.11
N GLN A 5 -27.77 -2.25 0.21
CA GLN A 5 -27.02 -1.19 -0.48
C GLN A 5 -25.51 -1.35 -0.25
N ARG A 6 -25.08 -1.53 1.01
CA ARG A 6 -23.66 -1.73 1.33
C ARG A 6 -23.09 -2.99 0.67
N LYS A 7 -23.90 -4.04 0.55
CA LYS A 7 -23.51 -5.27 -0.16
C LYS A 7 -23.29 -5.02 -1.65
N GLN A 8 -24.20 -4.29 -2.30
CA GLN A 8 -24.06 -3.93 -3.72
C GLN A 8 -22.85 -3.02 -3.97
N GLU A 9 -22.66 -2.00 -3.13
CA GLU A 9 -21.51 -1.09 -3.21
C GLU A 9 -20.18 -1.82 -3.01
N ARG A 10 -20.08 -2.69 -1.99
CA ARG A 10 -18.90 -3.53 -1.78
C ARG A 10 -18.64 -4.44 -2.98
N GLN A 11 -19.68 -5.04 -3.57
CA GLN A 11 -19.52 -5.90 -4.75
C GLN A 11 -18.98 -5.11 -5.95
N ALA A 12 -19.49 -3.89 -6.17
CA ALA A 12 -18.99 -3.00 -7.22
C ALA A 12 -17.53 -2.59 -6.97
N LEU A 13 -17.16 -2.31 -5.72
CA LEU A 13 -15.78 -2.01 -5.33
C LEU A 13 -14.84 -3.20 -5.60
N VAL A 14 -15.25 -4.43 -5.22
CA VAL A 14 -14.47 -5.65 -5.50
C VAL A 14 -14.28 -5.84 -7.01
N GLN A 15 -15.34 -5.69 -7.81
CA GLN A 15 -15.27 -5.79 -9.27
C GLN A 15 -14.34 -4.72 -9.86
N HIS A 16 -14.45 -3.48 -9.39
CA HIS A 16 -13.57 -2.38 -9.81
C HIS A 16 -12.10 -2.73 -9.56
N LEU A 17 -11.77 -3.22 -8.35
CA LEU A 17 -10.39 -3.59 -8.00
C LEU A 17 -9.87 -4.77 -8.82
N LEU A 18 -10.67 -5.80 -9.04
CA LEU A 18 -10.26 -6.97 -9.84
C LEU A 18 -10.04 -6.61 -11.32
N ALA A 19 -10.69 -5.57 -11.83
CA ALA A 19 -10.48 -5.08 -13.19
C ALA A 19 -9.16 -4.31 -13.38
N GLN A 20 -8.51 -3.87 -12.30
CA GLN A 20 -7.23 -3.17 -12.36
C GLN A 20 -6.07 -4.16 -12.52
N ASP A 21 -4.86 -3.67 -12.80
CA ASP A 21 -3.64 -4.48 -12.80
C ASP A 21 -2.76 -4.07 -11.61
N TRP A 22 -2.86 -4.81 -10.50
CA TRP A 22 -2.03 -4.60 -9.31
C TRP A 22 -1.51 -5.95 -8.83
N ASN A 23 -0.29 -5.92 -8.28
CA ASN A 23 0.45 -7.10 -7.85
C ASN A 23 1.20 -6.88 -6.52
N VAL A 24 1.06 -5.72 -5.90
CA VAL A 24 1.53 -5.44 -4.54
C VAL A 24 0.33 -5.24 -3.62
N PHE A 25 0.38 -5.89 -2.47
CA PHE A 25 -0.52 -5.66 -1.35
C PHE A 25 0.29 -5.19 -0.14
N GLY A 26 -0.25 -4.26 0.64
CA GLY A 26 0.42 -3.84 1.86
C GLY A 26 -0.49 -3.35 2.97
N THR A 27 0.08 -3.33 4.18
CA THR A 27 -0.51 -2.82 5.40
C THR A 27 0.46 -1.83 6.05
N LEU A 28 0.04 -0.58 6.15
CA LEU A 28 0.75 0.51 6.80
C LEU A 28 0.23 0.66 8.23
N LYS A 29 0.99 0.10 9.18
CA LYS A 29 0.71 0.18 10.61
C LYS A 29 1.56 1.23 11.31
N PHE A 30 1.05 1.73 12.42
CA PHE A 30 1.81 2.56 13.34
C PHE A 30 2.37 1.72 14.48
N VAL A 31 3.41 2.22 15.17
CA VAL A 31 4.00 1.56 16.35
C VAL A 31 2.92 1.23 17.39
N ASN A 32 1.98 2.16 17.57
CA ASN A 32 0.77 1.96 18.35
C ASN A 32 -0.40 2.68 17.65
N GLY A 33 -1.20 1.90 16.92
CA GLY A 33 -2.39 2.39 16.21
C GLY A 33 -3.45 2.98 17.15
N ARG A 34 -3.49 2.54 18.41
CA ARG A 34 -4.45 2.98 19.45
C ARG A 34 -4.21 4.39 19.96
N THR A 35 -2.95 4.83 19.95
CA THR A 35 -2.58 6.13 20.53
C THR A 35 -2.27 7.20 19.50
N ILE A 36 -2.09 6.83 18.23
CA ILE A 36 -1.83 7.82 17.19
C ILE A 36 -3.13 8.56 16.84
N GLY A 37 -3.14 9.88 17.04
CA GLY A 37 -4.28 10.70 16.64
C GLY A 37 -4.48 10.66 15.12
N ARG A 38 -5.74 10.58 14.67
CA ARG A 38 -6.10 10.43 13.25
C ARG A 38 -5.46 11.50 12.35
N ASN A 39 -5.46 12.75 12.78
CA ASN A 39 -4.82 13.85 12.05
C ASN A 39 -3.30 13.64 11.86
N THR A 40 -2.62 13.05 12.83
CA THR A 40 -1.19 12.75 12.73
C THR A 40 -0.97 11.56 11.80
N ALA A 41 -1.79 10.52 11.94
CA ALA A 41 -1.75 9.34 11.08
C ALA A 41 -1.96 9.70 9.60
N ASP A 42 -2.98 10.51 9.29
CA ASP A 42 -3.28 10.96 7.93
C ASP A 42 -2.13 11.79 7.33
N LYS A 43 -1.49 12.66 8.13
CA LYS A 43 -0.32 13.43 7.69
C LYS A 43 0.87 12.52 7.37
N LEU A 44 1.14 11.51 8.20
CA LEU A 44 2.22 10.55 7.98
C LEU A 44 1.97 9.68 6.74
N LEU A 45 0.74 9.21 6.55
CA LEU A 45 0.36 8.41 5.38
C LEU A 45 0.50 9.22 4.08
N ARG A 46 0.03 10.46 4.07
CA ARG A 46 0.20 11.37 2.91
C ARG A 46 1.68 11.66 2.65
N SER A 47 2.45 11.91 3.70
CA SER A 47 3.90 12.14 3.62
C SER A 47 4.63 10.92 3.06
N TYR A 48 4.28 9.72 3.50
CA TYR A 48 4.83 8.47 2.99
C TYR A 48 4.54 8.31 1.50
N TRP A 49 3.28 8.45 1.09
CA TRP A 49 2.92 8.31 -0.31
C TRP A 49 3.59 9.36 -1.20
N ASN A 50 3.65 10.62 -0.78
CA ASN A 50 4.40 11.66 -1.50
C ASN A 50 5.89 11.29 -1.65
N LYS A 51 6.49 10.67 -0.63
CA LYS A 51 7.86 10.15 -0.72
C LYS A 51 7.97 9.00 -1.73
N ILE A 52 7.05 8.05 -1.72
CA ILE A 52 7.00 6.95 -2.69
C ILE A 52 6.83 7.46 -4.12
N ASP A 53 5.92 8.42 -4.33
CA ASP A 53 5.71 9.05 -5.63
C ASP A 53 6.99 9.72 -6.15
N ARG A 54 7.73 10.41 -5.27
CA ARG A 54 9.03 11.01 -5.60
C ARG A 54 10.13 9.98 -5.83
N VAL A 55 10.12 8.85 -5.13
CA VAL A 55 11.03 7.72 -5.40
C VAL A 55 10.79 7.18 -6.81
N ILE A 56 9.53 6.96 -7.19
CA ILE A 56 9.17 6.35 -8.48
C ILE A 56 9.37 7.35 -9.63
N TYR A 57 8.85 8.58 -9.52
CA TYR A 57 8.77 9.53 -10.64
C TYR A 57 9.77 10.69 -10.55
N GLY A 58 10.54 10.80 -9.46
CA GLY A 58 11.46 11.92 -9.24
C GLY A 58 10.73 13.26 -9.21
N LYS A 59 11.26 14.25 -9.93
CA LYS A 59 10.66 15.60 -10.01
C LYS A 59 9.31 15.64 -10.71
N ALA A 60 8.97 14.62 -11.51
CA ALA A 60 7.67 14.57 -12.18
C ALA A 60 6.52 14.40 -11.18
N ALA A 61 6.76 13.76 -10.03
CA ALA A 61 5.79 13.69 -8.96
C ALA A 61 5.30 15.09 -8.56
N GLU A 62 6.19 16.04 -8.33
CA GLU A 62 5.79 17.40 -7.95
C GLU A 62 5.35 18.24 -9.15
N ARG A 63 6.12 18.21 -10.25
CA ARG A 63 5.91 19.13 -11.38
C ARG A 63 4.71 18.78 -12.26
N GLN A 64 4.36 17.51 -12.34
CA GLN A 64 3.29 16.99 -13.21
C GLN A 64 2.18 16.32 -12.40
N ASN A 65 2.26 16.40 -11.06
CA ASN A 65 1.36 15.71 -10.16
C ASN A 65 1.26 14.19 -10.45
N THR A 66 2.34 13.59 -10.97
CA THR A 66 2.37 12.15 -11.26
C THR A 66 2.40 11.37 -9.95
N ARG A 67 1.53 10.38 -9.82
CA ARG A 67 1.42 9.54 -8.63
C ARG A 67 1.28 8.09 -9.06
N VAL A 68 1.76 7.18 -8.23
CA VAL A 68 1.60 5.76 -8.51
C VAL A 68 0.13 5.41 -8.27
N PRO A 69 -0.53 4.71 -9.21
CA PRO A 69 -1.88 4.23 -8.99
C PRO A 69 -1.92 3.38 -7.72
N ARG A 70 -2.91 3.63 -6.86
CA ARG A 70 -3.05 2.93 -5.58
C ARG A 70 -4.46 3.08 -5.05
N TRP A 71 -4.93 2.05 -4.37
CA TRP A 71 -6.21 2.06 -3.66
C TRP A 71 -5.94 1.77 -2.20
N CYS A 72 -6.32 2.70 -1.33
CA CYS A 72 -6.04 2.66 0.10
C CYS A 72 -7.33 2.47 0.90
N PHE A 73 -7.29 1.59 1.89
CA PHE A 73 -8.45 1.20 2.71
C PHE A 73 -8.14 1.43 4.19
N ALA A 74 -8.91 2.30 4.83
CA ALA A 74 -8.83 2.59 6.26
C ALA A 74 -9.50 1.46 7.04
N HIS A 75 -8.75 0.85 7.96
CA HIS A 75 -9.25 -0.13 8.91
C HIS A 75 -9.01 0.39 10.33
N GLU A 76 -9.95 0.17 11.23
CA GLU A 76 -9.88 0.63 12.62
C GLU A 76 -9.89 -0.50 13.64
N GLY A 77 -9.97 -1.76 13.18
CA GLY A 77 -10.12 -2.92 14.05
C GLY A 77 -11.50 -2.95 14.73
N SER A 78 -11.78 -4.00 15.50
CA SER A 78 -13.12 -4.23 16.08
C SER A 78 -13.56 -3.20 17.11
N ASP A 79 -12.62 -2.48 17.72
CA ASP A 79 -12.86 -1.50 18.80
C ASP A 79 -12.66 -0.04 18.38
N HIS A 80 -12.44 0.23 17.09
CA HIS A 80 -12.19 1.56 16.52
C HIS A 80 -10.89 2.24 16.97
N GLU A 81 -10.04 1.53 17.70
CA GLU A 81 -8.81 2.11 18.22
C GLU A 81 -7.60 1.77 17.35
N ASN A 82 -7.60 0.69 16.58
CA ASN A 82 -6.40 0.30 15.84
C ASN A 82 -6.39 0.86 14.41
N PHE A 83 -6.15 2.16 14.25
CA PHE A 83 -6.10 2.74 12.92
C PHE A 83 -4.87 2.26 12.12
N HIS A 84 -5.13 1.69 10.93
CA HIS A 84 -4.14 1.32 9.95
C HIS A 84 -4.73 1.40 8.54
N VAL A 85 -3.85 1.39 7.52
CA VAL A 85 -4.29 1.43 6.13
C VAL A 85 -3.77 0.22 5.38
N HIS A 86 -4.67 -0.49 4.70
CA HIS A 86 -4.31 -1.43 3.66
C HIS A 86 -4.21 -0.73 2.31
N PHE A 87 -3.39 -1.25 1.41
CA PHE A 87 -3.36 -0.77 0.05
C PHE A 87 -3.08 -1.87 -0.97
N VAL A 88 -3.48 -1.62 -2.21
CA VAL A 88 -3.03 -2.36 -3.38
C VAL A 88 -2.48 -1.39 -4.43
N MET A 89 -1.44 -1.80 -5.15
CA MET A 89 -0.84 -1.02 -6.24
C MET A 89 -0.14 -1.91 -7.28
N PRO A 90 -0.03 -1.47 -8.55
CA PRO A 90 0.95 -2.03 -9.48
C PRO A 90 2.37 -1.75 -9.01
N SER A 91 3.23 -2.76 -9.10
CA SER A 91 4.67 -2.58 -8.97
C SER A 91 5.20 -1.79 -10.18
N PRO A 92 5.94 -0.68 -9.99
CA PRO A 92 6.66 -0.01 -11.06
C PRO A 92 7.92 -0.78 -11.50
N LEU A 93 8.29 -1.86 -10.79
CA LEU A 93 9.40 -2.74 -11.13
C LEU A 93 8.91 -4.09 -11.63
N GLN A 94 9.68 -4.70 -12.54
CA GLN A 94 9.48 -6.09 -12.94
C GLN A 94 9.68 -7.04 -11.76
N ASP A 95 10.69 -6.77 -10.92
CA ASP A 95 10.89 -7.46 -9.64
C ASP A 95 9.97 -6.88 -8.58
N THR A 96 8.82 -7.54 -8.38
CA THR A 96 7.79 -7.13 -7.41
C THR A 96 8.26 -7.31 -5.96
N GLU A 97 9.07 -8.34 -5.68
CA GLU A 97 9.63 -8.56 -4.34
C GLU A 97 10.58 -7.42 -3.95
N HIS A 98 11.45 -7.00 -4.86
CA HIS A 98 12.31 -5.86 -4.63
C HIS A 98 11.51 -4.58 -4.35
N MET A 99 10.41 -4.35 -5.08
CA MET A 99 9.53 -3.23 -4.80
C MET A 99 8.92 -3.32 -3.39
N CYS A 100 8.43 -4.49 -2.97
CA CYS A 100 7.91 -4.71 -1.63
C CYS A 100 8.96 -4.45 -0.54
N CYS A 101 10.21 -4.87 -0.77
CA CYS A 101 11.33 -4.59 0.13
C CYS A 101 11.60 -3.08 0.26
N VAL A 102 11.59 -2.34 -0.86
CA VAL A 102 11.73 -0.88 -0.85
C VAL A 102 10.59 -0.21 -0.09
N LEU A 103 9.34 -0.60 -0.35
CA LEU A 103 8.16 -0.03 0.33
C LEU A 103 8.22 -0.26 1.84
N ASN A 104 8.56 -1.48 2.27
CA ASN A 104 8.73 -1.85 3.67
C ASN A 104 9.84 -1.03 4.33
N ALA A 105 11.01 -0.97 3.70
CA ALA A 105 12.17 -0.24 4.21
C ALA A 105 11.88 1.26 4.33
N VAL A 106 11.23 1.87 3.33
CA VAL A 106 10.90 3.29 3.34
C VAL A 106 9.85 3.59 4.40
N TRP A 107 8.85 2.72 4.60
CA TRP A 107 7.83 2.91 5.65
C TRP A 107 8.45 2.78 7.05
N ALA A 108 9.24 1.73 7.31
CA ALA A 108 9.89 1.51 8.60
C ALA A 108 10.83 2.66 9.02
N GLN A 109 11.44 3.33 8.04
CA GLN A 109 12.32 4.49 8.26
C GLN A 109 11.60 5.84 8.16
N HIS A 110 10.29 5.87 7.89
CA HIS A 110 9.60 7.10 7.56
C HIS A 110 9.47 8.03 8.78
N HIS A 111 9.13 7.47 9.94
CA HIS A 111 8.93 8.23 11.17
C HIS A 111 9.04 7.33 12.41
N ALA A 112 9.31 7.90 13.59
CA ALA A 112 9.35 7.12 14.84
C ALA A 112 8.01 6.46 15.22
N GLN A 113 6.90 6.90 14.60
CA GLN A 113 5.56 6.34 14.83
C GLN A 113 5.14 5.32 13.77
N THR A 114 5.88 5.15 12.68
CA THR A 114 5.58 4.09 11.69
C THR A 114 6.11 2.76 12.21
N ALA A 115 5.37 1.68 11.98
CA ALA A 115 5.76 0.38 12.50
C ALA A 115 7.11 -0.10 11.93
N PRO A 116 7.88 -0.90 12.69
CA PRO A 116 9.13 -1.48 12.23
C PRO A 116 8.89 -2.59 11.20
N LEU A 117 9.93 -3.01 10.48
CA LEU A 117 9.86 -4.09 9.47
C LEU A 117 9.16 -5.36 9.97
N ALA A 118 9.41 -5.75 11.23
CA ALA A 118 8.79 -6.95 11.82
C ALA A 118 7.26 -6.86 11.99
N LYS A 119 6.69 -5.65 11.94
CA LYS A 119 5.24 -5.40 12.08
C LYS A 119 4.58 -4.88 10.80
N ASN A 120 5.38 -4.42 9.84
CA ASN A 120 4.91 -3.99 8.52
C ASN A 120 4.65 -5.19 7.65
N TRP A 121 3.63 -5.14 6.79
CA TRP A 121 3.29 -6.26 5.92
C TRP A 121 3.08 -5.73 4.52
N ILE A 122 4.10 -5.77 3.66
CA ILE A 122 3.98 -5.38 2.24
C ILE A 122 4.61 -6.50 1.43
N MET A 123 3.82 -7.16 0.58
CA MET A 123 4.21 -8.38 -0.11
C MET A 123 3.65 -8.44 -1.55
N PRO A 124 4.25 -9.26 -2.43
CA PRO A 124 3.64 -9.59 -3.70
C PRO A 124 2.30 -10.31 -3.47
N VAL A 125 1.34 -10.03 -4.35
CA VAL A 125 0.03 -10.65 -4.28
C VAL A 125 0.09 -12.08 -4.79
N GLN A 126 -0.44 -13.02 -3.99
CA GLN A 126 -0.60 -14.41 -4.41
C GLN A 126 -1.99 -14.66 -5.03
N GLU A 127 -3.05 -14.20 -4.38
CA GLU A 127 -4.44 -14.44 -4.80
C GLU A 127 -5.26 -13.14 -4.70
N ARG A 128 -5.64 -12.58 -5.85
CA ARG A 128 -6.29 -11.26 -5.92
C ARG A 128 -7.70 -11.26 -5.32
N GLY A 129 -8.42 -12.37 -5.39
CA GLY A 129 -9.75 -12.53 -4.79
C GLY A 129 -9.69 -12.44 -3.26
N ALA A 130 -8.77 -13.17 -2.62
CA ALA A 130 -8.53 -13.09 -1.18
C ALA A 130 -8.17 -11.67 -0.74
N VAL A 131 -7.21 -11.03 -1.42
CA VAL A 131 -6.78 -9.67 -1.09
C VAL A 131 -7.94 -8.68 -1.22
N THR A 132 -8.71 -8.71 -2.32
CA THR A 132 -9.85 -7.80 -2.50
C THR A 132 -10.95 -8.04 -1.49
N SER A 133 -11.26 -9.30 -1.17
CA SER A 133 -12.23 -9.63 -0.12
C SER A 133 -11.79 -9.07 1.23
N TYR A 134 -10.49 -9.21 1.54
CA TYR A 134 -9.88 -8.77 2.79
C TYR A 134 -9.86 -7.24 2.93
N VAL A 135 -9.32 -6.49 1.96
CA VAL A 135 -9.19 -5.03 2.10
C VAL A 135 -10.54 -4.31 2.13
N THR A 136 -11.57 -4.91 1.53
CA THR A 136 -12.93 -4.36 1.49
C THR A 136 -13.83 -4.88 2.63
N HIS A 137 -13.30 -5.69 3.55
CA HIS A 137 -14.15 -6.34 4.55
C HIS A 137 -14.77 -5.33 5.52
N GLU A 138 -14.10 -4.23 5.88
CA GLU A 138 -14.70 -3.23 6.78
C GLU A 138 -15.82 -2.38 6.14
N TYR A 139 -16.07 -2.52 4.82
CA TYR A 139 -17.09 -1.75 4.10
C TYR A 139 -18.51 -1.97 4.64
N TRP A 140 -18.82 -3.18 5.14
CA TRP A 140 -20.14 -3.42 5.74
C TRP A 140 -20.39 -2.53 6.97
N ARG A 141 -19.33 -2.11 7.67
CA ARG A 141 -19.37 -1.27 8.88
C ARG A 141 -19.24 0.21 8.53
N MET A 142 -18.18 0.56 7.82
CA MET A 142 -17.79 1.95 7.54
C MET A 142 -18.38 2.51 6.24
N GLY A 143 -18.89 1.66 5.34
CA GLY A 143 -19.35 2.10 4.02
C GLY A 143 -18.22 2.73 3.21
N SER A 144 -18.51 3.85 2.56
CA SER A 144 -17.53 4.59 1.75
C SER A 144 -16.30 5.04 2.54
N ASP A 145 -16.41 5.24 3.86
CA ASP A 145 -15.28 5.67 4.71
C ASP A 145 -14.18 4.61 4.81
N THR A 146 -14.45 3.36 4.40
CA THR A 146 -13.40 2.35 4.22
C THR A 146 -12.40 2.79 3.15
N ILE A 147 -12.81 3.52 2.11
CA ILE A 147 -11.92 3.99 1.05
C ILE A 147 -11.27 5.30 1.49
N SER A 148 -9.95 5.34 1.52
CA SER A 148 -9.21 6.57 1.78
C SER A 148 -8.96 7.34 0.49
N ASP A 149 -9.93 8.16 0.07
CA ASP A 149 -9.84 8.95 -1.18
C ASP A 149 -8.60 9.84 -1.23
N ASN A 150 -8.24 10.45 -0.09
CA ASN A 150 -7.07 11.32 0.03
C ASN A 150 -5.72 10.60 -0.11
N LEU A 151 -5.71 9.26 0.01
CA LEU A 151 -4.53 8.42 -0.12
C LEU A 151 -4.53 7.63 -1.43
N SER A 152 -5.71 7.39 -2.01
CA SER A 152 -5.89 6.66 -3.25
C SER A 152 -5.57 7.55 -4.46
N TRP A 153 -5.12 6.94 -5.55
CA TRP A 153 -4.87 7.63 -6.80
C TRP A 153 -5.21 6.71 -7.97
N ASN A 154 -6.07 7.17 -8.87
CA ASN A 154 -6.33 6.49 -10.13
C ASN A 154 -5.42 7.08 -11.22
N ALA A 155 -4.85 6.23 -12.09
CA ALA A 155 -4.03 6.64 -13.21
C ALA A 155 -4.75 7.64 -14.14
N GLU A 156 -6.08 7.56 -14.21
CA GLU A 156 -6.94 8.49 -14.95
C GLU A 156 -6.85 9.94 -14.46
N HIS A 157 -6.39 10.17 -13.23
CA HIS A 157 -6.21 11.51 -12.65
C HIS A 157 -4.85 12.15 -13.00
N SER A 158 -3.92 11.39 -13.60
CA SER A 158 -2.61 11.90 -13.99
C SER A 158 -2.71 12.68 -15.30
N ASN A 159 -2.10 13.86 -15.35
CA ASN A 159 -2.05 14.69 -16.56
C ASN A 159 -0.59 15.11 -16.90
N PRO A 160 -0.03 14.66 -18.04
CA PRO A 160 -0.60 13.69 -18.98
C PRO A 160 -0.75 12.31 -18.33
N GLN A 161 -1.62 11.46 -18.91
CA GLN A 161 -1.63 10.04 -18.55
C GLN A 161 -0.19 9.51 -18.63
N PRO A 162 0.28 8.71 -17.66
CA PRO A 162 1.65 8.24 -17.61
C PRO A 162 1.99 7.40 -18.86
N GLN A 163 2.43 8.06 -19.92
CA GLN A 163 3.14 7.47 -21.06
C GLN A 163 4.57 7.16 -20.58
N HIS A 164 4.69 6.22 -19.64
CA HIS A 164 6.00 5.82 -19.10
C HIS A 164 6.61 4.61 -19.83
N ALA A 165 5.94 4.07 -20.83
CA ALA A 165 6.57 3.33 -21.91
C ALA A 165 6.86 4.36 -23.01
N LEU A 166 8.11 4.70 -23.33
CA LEU A 166 8.85 4.03 -24.42
C LEU A 166 10.36 4.35 -24.38
N ASN A 167 10.91 4.86 -23.28
CA ASN A 167 12.33 5.22 -23.22
C ASN A 167 13.06 4.44 -22.12
N GLU A 168 13.90 3.48 -22.54
CA GLU A 168 14.73 2.63 -21.67
C GLU A 168 15.52 3.45 -20.64
N HIS A 169 15.97 4.66 -21.01
CA HIS A 169 16.71 5.53 -20.12
C HIS A 169 15.85 6.05 -18.94
N TYR A 170 14.56 6.33 -19.16
CA TYR A 170 13.66 6.71 -18.06
C TYR A 170 13.43 5.53 -17.11
N THR A 171 13.24 4.33 -17.66
CA THR A 171 13.11 3.09 -16.89
C THR A 171 14.36 2.85 -16.03
N GLN A 172 15.56 2.98 -16.59
CA GLN A 172 16.81 2.84 -15.84
C GLN A 172 16.93 3.87 -14.71
N GLN A 173 16.62 5.14 -14.97
CA GLN A 173 16.63 6.17 -13.91
C GLN A 173 15.59 5.91 -12.83
N GLN A 174 14.41 5.41 -13.20
CA GLN A 174 13.37 5.02 -12.26
C GLN A 174 13.85 3.87 -11.38
N THR A 175 14.38 2.79 -11.96
CA THR A 175 14.96 1.68 -11.21
C THR A 175 16.06 2.15 -10.27
N GLN A 176 17.00 2.99 -10.73
CA GLN A 176 18.06 3.54 -9.89
C GLN A 176 17.52 4.33 -8.69
N ARG A 177 16.49 5.16 -8.88
CA ARG A 177 15.86 5.89 -7.76
C ARG A 177 15.18 4.95 -6.77
N ILE A 178 14.47 3.93 -7.27
CA ILE A 178 13.77 2.95 -6.43
C ILE A 178 14.78 2.15 -5.60
N THR A 179 15.79 1.57 -6.24
CA THR A 179 16.86 0.81 -5.57
C THR A 179 17.67 1.70 -4.61
N GLY A 180 17.84 2.98 -4.90
CA GLY A 180 18.51 3.95 -4.04
C GLY A 180 17.65 4.52 -2.90
N ALA A 181 16.38 4.12 -2.76
CA ALA A 181 15.46 4.71 -1.77
C ALA A 181 15.73 4.26 -0.33
N ALA A 182 16.47 3.15 -0.15
CA ALA A 182 16.93 2.63 1.14
C ALA A 182 18.36 2.08 1.00
N SER A 183 19.10 2.04 2.11
CA SER A 183 20.46 1.48 2.08
C SER A 183 20.45 -0.04 1.84
N PRO A 184 21.54 -0.63 1.31
CA PRO A 184 21.62 -2.07 1.12
C PRO A 184 21.33 -2.89 2.38
N LEU A 185 21.77 -2.40 3.55
CA LEU A 185 21.48 -3.04 4.84
C LEU A 185 19.98 -3.08 5.14
N TRP A 186 19.28 -1.97 4.92
CA TRP A 186 17.83 -1.90 5.12
C TRP A 186 17.05 -2.76 4.12
N LEU A 187 17.52 -2.83 2.87
CA LEU A 187 16.91 -3.70 1.86
C LEU A 187 17.10 -5.18 2.20
N GLN A 188 18.28 -5.57 2.70
CA GLN A 188 18.52 -6.94 3.17
C GLN A 188 17.62 -7.30 4.36
N GLN A 189 17.46 -6.40 5.33
CA GLN A 189 16.56 -6.60 6.46
C GLN A 189 15.09 -6.67 6.02
N ALA A 190 14.69 -5.84 5.05
CA ALA A 190 13.34 -5.88 4.49
C ALA A 190 13.09 -7.19 3.74
N GLN A 191 14.07 -7.72 3.01
CA GLN A 191 13.97 -9.04 2.37
C GLN A 191 13.81 -10.16 3.39
N GLN A 192 14.58 -10.14 4.49
CA GLN A 192 14.44 -11.13 5.56
C GLN A 192 13.04 -11.08 6.20
N ALA A 193 12.51 -9.88 6.43
CA ALA A 193 11.16 -9.70 6.93
C ALA A 193 10.11 -10.22 5.94
N LEU A 194 10.25 -9.89 4.64
CA LEU A 194 9.36 -10.37 3.58
C LEU A 194 9.34 -11.91 3.50
N ASN A 195 10.51 -12.54 3.49
CA ASN A 195 10.61 -14.00 3.45
C ASN A 195 9.92 -14.66 4.67
N THR A 196 10.07 -14.05 5.84
CA THR A 196 9.39 -14.52 7.07
C THR A 196 7.87 -14.42 6.93
N GLN A 197 7.37 -13.33 6.35
CA GLN A 197 5.94 -13.10 6.13
C GLN A 197 5.36 -14.07 5.08
N GLN A 198 6.07 -14.29 3.98
CA GLN A 198 5.69 -15.27 2.97
C GLN A 198 5.61 -16.68 3.57
N ALA A 199 6.60 -17.09 4.37
CA ALA A 199 6.57 -18.39 5.04
C ALA A 199 5.39 -18.52 6.03
N GLN A 200 5.05 -17.46 6.76
CA GLN A 200 3.87 -17.44 7.63
C GLN A 200 2.55 -17.54 6.86
N TYR A 201 2.46 -16.85 5.72
CA TYR A 201 1.30 -16.92 4.84
C TYR A 201 1.11 -18.34 4.27
N GLU A 202 2.18 -18.93 3.75
CA GLU A 202 2.17 -20.30 3.22
C GLU A 202 1.81 -21.34 4.27
N ALA A 203 2.28 -21.18 5.50
CA ALA A 203 1.99 -22.11 6.60
C ALA A 203 0.55 -22.02 7.12
N SER A 204 -0.05 -20.82 7.08
CA SER A 204 -1.41 -20.59 7.60
C SER A 204 -2.50 -20.78 6.54
N GLY A 205 -2.18 -20.60 5.25
CA GLY A 205 -3.14 -20.69 4.15
C GLY A 205 -4.16 -19.55 4.10
N ASP A 206 -4.07 -18.61 5.03
CA ASP A 206 -4.95 -17.46 5.19
C ASP A 206 -4.12 -16.18 5.20
N LEU A 207 -4.73 -15.06 4.80
CA LEU A 207 -4.21 -13.72 5.09
C LEU A 207 -4.35 -13.44 6.60
N GLN A 208 -3.65 -14.21 7.45
CA GLN A 208 -3.49 -13.92 8.87
C GLN A 208 -2.49 -12.78 9.03
N ILE A 209 -2.88 -11.62 8.52
CA ILE A 209 -2.19 -10.37 8.79
C ILE A 209 -2.44 -10.12 10.27
N VAL A 210 -1.37 -9.97 11.04
CA VAL A 210 -1.44 -9.86 12.51
C VAL A 210 -2.26 -8.61 12.90
N GLU A 211 -3.59 -8.70 12.96
CA GLU A 211 -4.50 -7.60 13.32
C GLU A 211 -4.24 -7.09 14.75
N ARG A 212 -3.44 -7.85 15.52
CA ARG A 212 -3.02 -7.52 16.87
C ARG A 212 -1.59 -7.01 16.88
N GLY A 213 -1.46 -5.71 16.65
CA GLY A 213 -0.24 -4.92 16.88
C GLY A 213 -0.55 -3.72 17.74
#